data_AF-A0A060BUV3-F1
#
_entry.id   AF-A0A060BUV3-F1
#
_cell.length_a   1.000
_cell.length_b   1.000
_cell.length_c   1.000
_cell.angle_alpha   90.00
_cell.angle_beta   90.00
_cell.angle_gamma   90.00
#
_symmetry.space_group_name_H-M   'P 1'
#
loop_
_entity.id
_entity.type
_entity.pdbx_description
1 polymer ?
#
loop_
_entity_poly.entity_id
_entity_poly.type
_entity_poly.pdbx_seq_one_letter_code
_entity_poly.pdbx_strand_id
1 'polypeptide(L)'
;MHNFTSDEICKIFIISDTEKTVTQEFASPLFSVLIPTYNRANLLPRAMQSVLRQTYTNFEILIVDDASTDNTSKVVGQFQDDRIIYIRRDINQGNAAAKNSGISQARGQYIAF
;
A
#
# COMPACT_ATOMS: atom_id res chain seq x y z
N MET A 1 -27.62 -28.11 -2.77
CA MET A 1 -27.71 -26.65 -2.50
C MET A 1 -27.48 -26.43 -1.02
N HIS A 2 -26.24 -26.16 -0.63
CA HIS A 2 -25.91 -25.44 0.60
C HIS A 2 -24.58 -24.72 0.29
N ASN A 3 -24.64 -23.39 0.29
CA ASN A 3 -23.53 -22.51 -0.07
C ASN A 3 -22.46 -22.55 1.03
N PHE A 4 -21.22 -22.81 0.64
CA PHE A 4 -20.04 -22.50 1.43
C PHE A 4 -19.67 -21.04 1.19
N THR A 5 -19.67 -20.23 2.25
CA THR A 5 -19.16 -18.84 2.25
C THR A 5 -17.74 -18.82 2.81
N SER A 6 -16.87 -18.04 2.17
CA SER A 6 -15.40 -18.12 2.20
C SER A 6 -14.67 -17.64 3.48
N ASP A 7 -15.21 -17.86 4.67
CA ASP A 7 -14.60 -17.36 5.93
C ASP A 7 -13.85 -18.42 6.77
N GLU A 8 -13.49 -19.57 6.21
CA GLU A 8 -12.85 -20.68 6.96
C GLU A 8 -11.32 -20.77 6.85
N ILE A 9 -10.57 -19.67 6.91
CA ILE A 9 -9.12 -19.77 7.18
C ILE A 9 -8.68 -18.79 8.28
N CYS A 10 -9.03 -19.13 9.51
CA CYS A 10 -8.19 -18.81 10.66
C CYS A 10 -8.28 -19.94 11.70
N LYS A 11 -7.62 -21.06 11.41
CA LYS A 11 -7.41 -22.12 12.42
C LYS A 11 -6.29 -21.67 13.38
N ILE A 12 -6.75 -21.21 14.55
CA ILE A 12 -6.39 -21.72 15.89
C ILE A 12 -4.88 -21.78 16.22
N PHE A 13 -4.46 -20.89 17.11
CA PHE A 13 -3.54 -21.25 18.20
C PHE A 13 -4.27 -20.97 19.53
N ILE A 14 -4.48 -22.02 20.31
CA ILE A 14 -5.10 -21.97 21.64
C ILE A 14 -4.07 -21.39 22.60
N ILE A 15 -4.37 -20.23 23.20
CA ILE A 15 -3.76 -19.82 24.47
C ILE A 15 -4.91 -19.39 25.39
N SER A 16 -4.94 -20.04 26.55
CA SER A 16 -5.85 -19.82 27.66
C SER A 16 -5.61 -18.49 28.35
N ASP A 17 -6.69 -18.02 28.98
CA ASP A 17 -6.81 -16.89 29.90
C ASP A 17 -7.09 -15.50 29.30
N THR A 18 -8.20 -14.99 29.81
CA THR A 18 -8.79 -13.65 29.71
C THR A 18 -7.81 -12.53 29.33
N GLU A 19 -7.94 -11.99 28.12
CA GLU A 19 -7.98 -10.55 27.83
C GLU A 19 -8.73 -10.32 26.51
N LYS A 20 -9.56 -9.29 26.46
CA LYS A 20 -10.24 -8.83 25.24
C LYS A 20 -9.18 -8.62 24.14
N THR A 21 -9.21 -9.45 23.10
CA THR A 21 -8.50 -9.16 21.86
C THR A 21 -9.12 -7.92 21.23
N VAL A 22 -8.51 -6.76 21.49
CA VAL A 22 -8.76 -5.56 20.68
C VAL A 22 -8.14 -5.86 19.33
N THR A 23 -8.91 -6.46 18.43
CA THR A 23 -8.59 -6.41 17.01
C THR A 23 -8.66 -4.94 16.63
N GLN A 24 -7.51 -4.30 16.45
CA GLN A 24 -7.50 -3.00 15.77
C GLN A 24 -7.99 -3.26 14.35
N GLU A 25 -9.29 -3.07 14.13
CA GLU A 25 -9.82 -2.76 12.81
C GLU A 25 -9.18 -1.43 12.41
N PHE A 26 -8.05 -1.49 11.72
CA PHE A 26 -7.64 -0.37 10.88
C PHE A 26 -8.73 -0.23 9.84
N ALA A 27 -9.61 0.76 10.04
CA ALA A 27 -10.66 1.08 9.08
C ALA A 27 -10.02 1.15 7.68
N SER A 28 -10.50 0.32 6.76
CA SER A 28 -9.93 0.23 5.41
C SER A 28 -9.89 1.63 4.79
N PRO A 29 -8.78 2.02 4.14
CA PRO A 29 -8.67 3.33 3.52
C PRO A 29 -9.80 3.52 2.51
N LEU A 30 -10.31 4.75 2.34
CA LEU A 30 -11.32 5.00 1.31
C LEU A 30 -10.68 4.94 -0.08
N PHE A 31 -9.46 5.46 -0.20
CA PHE A 31 -8.71 5.45 -1.45
C PHE A 31 -7.27 4.98 -1.28
N SER A 32 -6.77 4.32 -2.32
CA SER A 32 -5.35 4.03 -2.53
C SER A 32 -4.82 4.96 -3.61
N VAL A 33 -3.86 5.81 -3.26
CA VAL A 33 -3.15 6.66 -4.21
C VAL A 33 -1.95 5.87 -4.74
N LEU A 34 -2.02 5.47 -6.00
CA LEU A 34 -0.92 4.75 -6.66
C LEU A 34 0.06 5.74 -7.27
N ILE A 35 1.34 5.60 -6.94
CA ILE A 35 2.43 6.34 -7.56
C ILE A 35 3.42 5.33 -8.16
N PRO A 36 3.19 4.87 -9.41
CA PRO A 36 4.18 4.10 -10.15
C PRO A 36 5.41 4.96 -10.46
N THR A 37 6.60 4.43 -10.20
CA THR A 37 7.86 5.15 -10.39
C THR A 37 8.94 4.26 -10.99
N TYR A 38 9.78 4.85 -11.83
CA TYR A 38 11.00 4.24 -12.34
C TYR A 38 12.02 5.35 -12.63
N ASN A 39 13.13 5.37 -11.91
CA ASN A 39 14.21 6.35 -12.03
C ASN A 39 13.73 7.81 -11.96
N ARG A 40 12.93 8.13 -10.94
CA ARG A 40 12.34 9.46 -10.72
C ARG A 40 12.62 10.00 -9.31
N ALA A 41 13.76 9.66 -8.72
CA ALA A 41 14.14 10.13 -7.39
C ALA A 41 14.04 11.65 -7.20
N ASN A 42 14.22 12.43 -8.27
CA ASN A 42 14.12 13.90 -8.26
C ASN A 42 12.68 14.43 -8.27
N LEU A 43 11.71 13.68 -8.80
CA LEU A 43 10.31 14.12 -8.90
C LEU A 43 9.43 13.53 -7.80
N LEU A 44 9.79 12.34 -7.33
CA LEU A 44 9.04 11.59 -6.34
C LEU A 44 8.76 12.37 -5.04
N PRO A 45 9.69 13.15 -4.46
CA PRO A 45 9.41 13.92 -3.25
C PRO A 45 8.25 14.89 -3.41
N ARG A 46 8.18 15.58 -4.56
CA ARG A 46 7.11 16.54 -4.84
C ARG A 46 5.75 15.85 -4.92
N ALA A 47 5.68 14.70 -5.59
CA ALA A 47 4.46 13.91 -5.71
C ALA A 47 3.99 13.41 -4.33
N MET A 48 4.88 12.77 -3.56
CA MET A 48 4.57 12.28 -2.21
C MET A 48 4.10 13.41 -1.29
N GLN A 49 4.84 14.52 -1.24
CA GLN A 49 4.44 15.69 -0.43
C GLN A 49 3.09 16.28 -0.86
N SER A 50 2.76 16.23 -2.15
CA SER A 50 1.45 16.70 -2.64
C SER A 50 0.30 15.87 -2.06
N VAL A 51 0.46 14.55 -2.02
CA VAL A 51 -0.55 13.63 -1.49
C VAL A 51 -0.59 13.69 0.04
N LEU A 52 0.56 13.78 0.71
CA LEU A 52 0.61 13.86 2.18
C LEU A 52 -0.04 15.13 2.75
N ARG A 53 -0.05 16.23 1.98
CA ARG A 53 -0.69 17.50 2.36
C ARG A 53 -2.21 17.56 2.08
N GLN A 54 -2.83 16.50 1.60
CA GLN A 54 -4.29 16.47 1.44
C GLN A 54 -4.99 16.62 2.80
N THR A 55 -6.10 17.37 2.82
CA THR A 55 -6.87 17.63 4.06
C THR A 55 -7.68 16.43 4.53
N TYR A 56 -8.09 15.56 3.60
CA TYR A 56 -8.73 14.29 3.91
C TYR A 56 -7.66 13.22 4.13
N THR A 57 -7.73 12.45 5.22
CA THR A 57 -6.62 11.59 5.66
C THR A 57 -6.87 10.08 5.57
N ASN A 58 -8.11 9.64 5.30
CA ASN A 58 -8.46 8.22 5.24
C ASN A 58 -8.03 7.57 3.91
N PHE A 59 -6.72 7.40 3.76
CA PHE A 59 -6.10 6.86 2.56
C PHE A 59 -4.75 6.21 2.81
N GLU A 60 -4.30 5.43 1.83
CA GLU A 60 -2.94 4.93 1.74
C GLU A 60 -2.25 5.42 0.45
N ILE A 61 -0.92 5.45 0.47
CA ILE A 61 -0.08 5.79 -0.68
C ILE A 61 0.74 4.56 -1.05
N LEU A 62 0.51 4.02 -2.25
CA LEU A 62 1.28 2.90 -2.79
C LEU A 62 2.34 3.42 -3.75
N ILE A 63 3.59 3.47 -3.29
CA ILE A 63 4.73 3.80 -4.16
C ILE A 63 5.21 2.50 -4.81
N VAL A 64 4.94 2.33 -6.10
CA VAL A 64 5.33 1.12 -6.84
C VAL A 64 6.58 1.41 -7.67
N ASP A 65 7.72 0.96 -7.19
CA ASP A 65 9.01 1.11 -7.86
C ASP A 65 9.27 -0.06 -8.81
N ASP A 66 9.32 0.26 -10.10
CA ASP A 66 9.54 -0.66 -11.21
C ASP A 66 11.04 -0.97 -11.43
N ALA A 67 11.70 -1.43 -10.36
CA ALA A 67 13.12 -1.77 -10.32
C ALA A 67 14.07 -0.60 -10.65
N SER A 68 13.83 0.59 -10.07
CA SER A 68 14.72 1.75 -10.24
C SER A 68 16.17 1.43 -9.86
N THR A 69 17.10 2.02 -10.61
CA THR A 69 18.55 1.93 -10.39
C THR A 69 19.13 3.21 -9.79
N ASP A 70 18.31 4.26 -9.66
CA ASP A 70 18.67 5.50 -8.98
C ASP A 70 18.40 5.44 -7.45
N ASN A 71 18.44 6.59 -6.79
CA ASN A 71 18.22 6.72 -5.35
C ASN A 71 16.72 6.69 -4.94
N THR A 72 15.81 6.17 -5.77
CA THR A 72 14.36 6.17 -5.49
C THR A 72 14.02 5.53 -4.14
N SER A 73 14.56 4.37 -3.82
CA SER A 73 14.32 3.69 -2.53
C SER A 73 14.76 4.54 -1.34
N LYS A 74 15.94 5.19 -1.46
CA LYS A 74 16.47 6.11 -0.45
C LYS A 74 15.57 7.32 -0.27
N VAL A 75 15.05 7.88 -1.36
CA VAL A 75 14.12 9.02 -1.32
C VAL A 75 12.83 8.65 -0.60
N VAL A 76 12.24 7.49 -0.90
CA VAL A 76 11.02 7.03 -0.20
C VAL A 76 11.28 6.87 1.29
N GLY A 77 12.42 6.28 1.67
CA GLY A 77 12.80 6.07 3.08
C GLY A 77 13.04 7.36 3.88
N GLN A 78 13.06 8.54 3.25
CA GLN A 78 13.13 9.82 3.95
C GLN A 78 11.76 10.29 4.48
N PHE A 79 10.67 9.67 4.06
CA PHE A 79 9.32 10.02 4.49
C PHE A 79 8.87 9.09 5.62
N GLN A 80 8.56 9.67 6.77
CA GLN A 80 8.00 8.95 7.91
C GLN A 80 6.50 9.26 7.98
N ASP A 81 5.69 8.39 7.38
CA ASP A 81 4.23 8.44 7.44
C ASP A 81 3.69 7.02 7.24
N ASP A 82 2.86 6.54 8.18
CA ASP A 82 2.36 5.16 8.19
C ASP A 82 1.42 4.84 7.01
N ARG A 83 0.95 5.87 6.30
CA ARG A 83 0.14 5.70 5.08
C ARG A 83 0.98 5.29 3.87
N ILE A 84 2.31 5.43 3.93
CA ILE A 84 3.20 5.13 2.79
C ILE A 84 3.57 3.65 2.80
N ILE A 85 3.29 2.99 1.68
CA ILE A 85 3.64 1.60 1.44
C ILE A 85 4.52 1.57 0.19
N TYR A 86 5.76 1.13 0.38
CA TYR A 86 6.74 1.01 -0.70
C TYR A 86 6.76 -0.42 -1.22
N ILE A 87 6.47 -0.57 -2.51
CA ILE A 87 6.45 -1.85 -3.21
C ILE A 87 7.52 -1.78 -4.29
N ARG A 88 8.58 -2.57 -4.13
CA ARG A 88 9.62 -2.67 -5.15
C ARG A 88 9.46 -3.95 -5.96
N ARG A 89 9.52 -3.81 -7.27
CA ARG A 89 9.55 -4.92 -8.23
C ARG A 89 11.00 -5.36 -8.48
N ASP A 90 11.19 -6.64 -8.74
CA ASP A 90 12.52 -7.21 -9.00
C ASP A 90 13.09 -6.81 -10.36
N ILE A 91 12.21 -6.68 -11.36
CA ILE A 91 12.57 -6.34 -12.74
C ILE A 91 11.64 -5.26 -13.27
N ASN A 92 12.20 -4.38 -14.11
CA ASN A 92 11.41 -3.39 -14.82
C ASN A 92 10.57 -4.09 -15.90
N GLN A 93 9.25 -3.94 -15.84
CA GLN A 93 8.34 -4.40 -16.89
C GLN A 93 7.39 -3.31 -17.38
N GLY A 94 7.73 -2.05 -17.11
CA GLY A 94 6.99 -0.88 -17.53
C GLY A 94 5.79 -0.53 -16.65
N ASN A 95 5.24 0.65 -16.94
CA ASN A 95 4.20 1.31 -16.18
C ASN A 95 2.92 0.46 -15.97
N ALA A 96 2.49 -0.30 -16.98
CA ALA A 96 1.29 -1.12 -16.85
C ALA A 96 1.45 -2.22 -15.80
N ALA A 97 2.61 -2.89 -15.79
CA ALA A 97 2.89 -3.92 -14.81
C ALA A 97 3.07 -3.33 -13.41
N ALA A 98 3.73 -2.17 -13.28
CA ALA A 98 3.79 -1.44 -12.01
C ALA A 98 2.40 -1.04 -11.48
N LYS A 99 1.51 -0.52 -12.34
CA LYS A 99 0.13 -0.22 -11.96
C LYS A 99 -0.61 -1.46 -11.49
N ASN A 100 -0.54 -2.56 -12.23
CA ASN A 100 -1.23 -3.80 -11.88
C ASN A 100 -0.76 -4.34 -10.52
N SER A 101 0.55 -4.31 -10.23
CA SER A 101 1.09 -4.70 -8.92
C SER A 101 0.63 -3.80 -7.78
N GLY A 102 0.41 -2.50 -8.05
CA GLY A 102 -0.18 -1.58 -7.08
C GLY A 102 -1.66 -1.86 -6.86
N ILE A 103 -2.42 -2.06 -7.93
CA ILE A 103 -3.87 -2.33 -7.87
C ILE A 103 -4.13 -3.62 -7.08
N SER A 104 -3.32 -4.67 -7.26
CA SER A 104 -3.46 -5.92 -6.52
C SER A 104 -3.18 -5.79 -5.02
N GLN A 105 -2.47 -4.73 -4.59
CA GLN A 105 -2.15 -4.46 -3.19
C GLN A 105 -2.99 -3.34 -2.59
N ALA A 106 -3.81 -2.67 -3.39
CA ALA A 106 -4.70 -1.61 -2.94
C ALA A 106 -5.79 -2.17 -2.03
N ARG A 107 -5.95 -1.54 -0.86
CA ARG A 107 -7.00 -1.81 0.12
C ARG A 107 -8.13 -0.79 0.04
N GLY A 108 -7.91 0.30 -0.68
CA GLY A 108 -8.88 1.36 -0.89
C GLY A 108 -10.04 0.92 -1.77
N GLN A 109 -11.24 1.40 -1.46
CA GLN A 109 -12.40 1.21 -2.33
C GLN A 109 -12.22 1.92 -3.69
N TYR A 110 -11.48 3.03 -3.70
CA TYR A 110 -11.16 3.81 -4.89
C TYR A 110 -9.65 3.85 -5.15
N ILE A 111 -9.29 3.95 -6.42
CA ILE A 111 -7.90 4.09 -6.86
C ILE A 111 -7.72 5.45 -7.53
N ALA A 112 -6.67 6.18 -7.12
CA ALA A 112 -6.21 7.41 -7.75
C ALA A 112 -4.80 7.22 -8.31
N PHE A 113 -4.46 7.95 -9.39
CA PHE A 113 -3.16 7.91 -10.09
C PHE A 113 -2.50 9.28 -10.14
#